data_AF-A0A256ZUE1-F1
#
_entry.id   AF-A0A256ZUE1-F1
#
_cell.length_a   1.000
_cell.length_b   1.000
_cell.length_c   1.000
_cell.angle_alpha   90.00
_cell.angle_beta   90.00
_cell.angle_gamma   90.00
#
_symmetry.space_group_name_H-M   'P 1'
#
loop_
_entity.id
_entity.type
_entity.pdbx_description
1 polymer ?
#
loop_
_entity_poly.entity_id
_entity_poly.type
_entity_poly.pdbx_seq_one_letter_code
_entity_poly.pdbx_strand_id
1 'polypeptide(L)'
;MGSIEEFLKSAEEFINLAFKEFEEASKEKNNYRLRDAAEKAWNAVIQATNALTVKRVGQLPKTHYERRIILKNLEKEDLKLKEIGIYDRYAARSRLLFGTLHSLG
;
A
#
# COMPACT_ATOMS: atom_id res chain seq x y z
N MET A 1 18.81 -2.46 4.79
CA MET A 1 17.86 -2.87 3.72
C MET A 1 16.95 -3.89 4.37
N GLY A 2 15.64 -3.64 4.43
CA GLY A 2 14.73 -4.58 5.09
C GLY A 2 14.64 -5.91 4.33
N SER A 3 14.57 -7.03 5.04
CA SER A 3 14.37 -8.35 4.42
C SER A 3 12.94 -8.46 3.87
N ILE A 4 12.72 -9.42 2.97
CA ILE A 4 11.36 -9.72 2.47
C ILE A 4 10.44 -10.10 3.64
N GLU A 5 10.92 -10.87 4.63
CA GLU A 5 10.13 -11.22 5.81
C GLU A 5 9.76 -9.98 6.65
N GLU A 6 10.69 -9.04 6.83
CA GLU A 6 10.42 -7.82 7.59
C GLU A 6 9.30 -7.00 6.94
N PHE A 7 9.32 -6.85 5.61
CA PHE A 7 8.26 -6.16 4.89
C PHE A 7 6.92 -6.86 4.98
N LEU A 8 6.90 -8.20 4.90
CA LEU A 8 5.65 -8.96 5.04
C LEU A 8 5.11 -8.86 6.46
N LYS A 9 5.97 -8.98 7.48
CA LYS A 9 5.59 -8.82 8.88
C LYS A 9 5.01 -7.44 9.15
N SER A 10 5.69 -6.37 8.70
CA SER A 10 5.15 -5.02 8.84
C SER A 10 3.83 -4.83 8.08
N ALA A 11 3.68 -5.43 6.90
CA ALA A 11 2.42 -5.38 6.16
C ALA A 11 1.26 -6.01 6.96
N GLU A 12 1.50 -7.18 7.57
CA GLU A 12 0.53 -7.88 8.42
C GLU A 12 0.20 -7.07 9.69
N GLU A 13 1.20 -6.51 10.36
CA GLU A 13 0.99 -5.65 11.54
C GLU A 13 0.14 -4.42 11.19
N PHE A 14 0.46 -3.72 10.10
CA PHE A 14 -0.27 -2.53 9.69
C PHE A 14 -1.71 -2.85 9.30
N ILE A 15 -1.97 -3.95 8.58
CA ILE A 15 -3.34 -4.26 8.16
C ILE A 15 -4.20 -4.72 9.34
N ASN A 16 -3.62 -5.47 10.28
CA ASN A 16 -4.33 -5.90 11.49
C ASN A 16 -4.70 -4.69 12.37
N LEU A 17 -3.77 -3.75 12.58
CA LEU A 17 -4.03 -2.52 13.29
C LEU A 17 -5.07 -1.65 12.58
N ALA A 18 -4.97 -1.52 11.26
CA ALA A 18 -5.92 -0.77 10.46
C ALA A 18 -7.35 -1.31 10.60
N PHE A 19 -7.54 -2.63 10.55
CA PHE A 19 -8.86 -3.23 10.72
C PHE A 19 -9.43 -3.00 12.12
N LYS A 20 -8.61 -3.20 13.15
CA LYS A 20 -9.02 -2.96 14.54
C LYS A 20 -9.48 -1.52 14.75
N GLU A 21 -8.66 -0.55 14.34
CA GLU A 21 -8.98 0.87 14.48
C GLU A 21 -10.17 1.28 13.63
N PHE A 22 -10.30 0.72 12.42
CA PHE A 22 -11.46 0.98 11.56
C PHE A 22 -12.76 0.51 12.21
N GLU A 23 -12.76 -0.67 12.84
CA GLU A 23 -13.94 -1.22 13.50
C GLU A 23 -14.36 -0.34 14.69
N GLU A 24 -13.40 0.06 15.53
CA GLU A 24 -13.64 0.96 16.66
C GLU A 24 -14.14 2.33 16.18
N ALA A 25 -13.45 2.93 15.21
CA ALA A 25 -13.80 4.25 14.66
C ALA A 25 -15.16 4.26 13.96
N SER A 26 -15.53 3.16 13.31
CA SER A 26 -16.85 3.00 12.66
C SER A 26 -17.97 2.99 13.69
N LYS A 27 -17.79 2.31 14.83
CA LYS A 27 -18.76 2.29 15.94
C LYS A 27 -18.93 3.68 16.55
N GLU A 28 -17.82 4.43 16.67
CA GLU A 28 -17.81 5.80 17.21
C GLU A 28 -18.24 6.87 16.20
N LYS A 29 -18.43 6.51 14.92
CA LYS A 29 -18.64 7.46 13.80
C LYS A 29 -17.56 8.55 13.74
N ASN A 30 -16.33 8.20 14.12
CA ASN A 30 -15.23 9.14 14.22
C ASN A 30 -14.45 9.19 12.90
N ASN A 31 -14.75 10.20 12.07
CA ASN A 31 -14.13 10.37 10.75
C ASN A 31 -12.61 10.56 10.78
N TYR A 32 -12.06 11.15 11.85
CA TYR A 32 -10.61 11.32 12.00
C TYR A 32 -9.93 9.96 12.17
N ARG A 33 -10.44 9.14 13.10
CA ARG A 33 -9.92 7.78 13.34
C ARG A 33 -10.12 6.86 12.14
N LEU A 34 -11.20 7.03 11.38
CA LEU A 34 -11.40 6.31 10.11
C LEU A 34 -10.32 6.64 9.08
N ARG A 35 -9.88 7.91 9.02
CA ARG A 35 -8.79 8.34 8.15
C ARG A 35 -7.45 7.73 8.59
N ASP A 36 -7.16 7.75 9.88
CA ASP A 36 -5.94 7.14 10.44
C ASP A 36 -5.87 5.64 10.14
N ALA A 37 -7.00 4.92 10.30
CA ALA A 37 -7.09 3.50 9.94
C ALA A 37 -6.84 3.28 8.44
N ALA A 38 -7.39 4.13 7.57
CA ALA A 38 -7.16 4.06 6.13
C ALA A 38 -5.68 4.32 5.76
N GLU A 39 -5.01 5.24 6.45
CA GLU A 39 -3.58 5.49 6.26
C GLU A 39 -2.72 4.30 6.69
N LYS A 40 -3.06 3.64 7.80
CA LYS A 40 -2.40 2.38 8.22
C LYS A 40 -2.60 1.26 7.19
N ALA A 41 -3.83 1.10 6.67
CA ALA A 41 -4.10 0.14 5.61
C ALA A 41 -3.29 0.44 4.34
N TRP A 42 -3.06 1.72 4.03
CA TRP A 42 -2.19 2.11 2.92
C TRP A 42 -0.72 1.79 3.17
N ASN A 43 -0.22 2.00 4.39
CA ASN A 43 1.13 1.60 4.78
C ASN A 43 1.33 0.08 4.62
N ALA A 44 0.33 -0.75 4.97
CA ALA A 44 0.38 -2.18 4.73
C ALA A 44 0.61 -2.52 3.24
N VAL A 45 -0.11 -1.84 2.34
CA VAL A 45 0.05 -2.00 0.88
C VAL A 45 1.46 -1.59 0.42
N ILE A 46 2.02 -0.51 0.97
CA ILE A 46 3.39 -0.10 0.66
C ILE A 46 4.39 -1.19 1.06
N GLN A 47 4.27 -1.76 2.27
CA GLN A 47 5.20 -2.80 2.71
C GLN A 47 5.05 -4.09 1.88
N ALA A 48 3.82 -4.53 1.59
CA ALA A 48 3.58 -5.70 0.74
C ALA A 48 4.14 -5.51 -0.68
N THR A 49 3.99 -4.31 -1.25
CA THR A 49 4.55 -4.00 -2.58
C THR A 49 6.08 -3.87 -2.56
N ASN A 50 6.67 -3.39 -1.47
CA ASN A 50 8.13 -3.43 -1.27
C ASN A 50 8.64 -4.88 -1.24
N ALA A 51 8.00 -5.78 -0.47
CA ALA A 51 8.34 -7.20 -0.44
C ALA A 51 8.28 -7.84 -1.83
N LEU A 52 7.20 -7.58 -2.58
CA LEU A 52 7.03 -8.07 -3.95
C LEU A 52 8.14 -7.54 -4.87
N THR A 53 8.47 -6.26 -4.76
CA THR A 53 9.48 -5.61 -5.61
C THR A 53 10.88 -6.15 -5.33
N VAL A 54 11.24 -6.33 -4.06
CA VAL A 54 12.52 -6.97 -3.67
C VAL A 54 12.56 -8.40 -4.18
N LYS A 55 11.48 -9.17 -4.02
CA LYS A 55 11.43 -10.56 -4.48
C LYS A 55 11.57 -10.71 -6.01
N ARG A 56 11.01 -9.78 -6.78
CA ARG A 56 10.95 -9.88 -8.25
C ARG A 56 12.09 -9.15 -8.96
N VAL A 57 12.55 -8.04 -8.41
CA VAL A 57 13.49 -7.11 -9.06
C VAL A 57 14.78 -6.95 -8.26
N GLY A 58 14.85 -7.47 -7.02
CA GLY A 58 16.05 -7.42 -6.18
C GLY A 58 16.36 -6.05 -5.57
N GLN A 59 15.49 -5.05 -5.77
CA GLN A 59 15.70 -3.69 -5.30
C GLN A 59 14.43 -3.09 -4.68
N LEU A 60 14.61 -2.08 -3.83
CA LEU A 60 13.50 -1.29 -3.30
C LEU A 60 13.24 -0.06 -4.18
N PRO A 61 11.98 0.25 -4.49
CA PRO A 61 11.65 1.47 -5.20
C PRO A 61 11.92 2.67 -4.29
N LYS A 62 12.62 3.67 -4.82
CA LYS A 62 12.98 4.92 -4.12
C LYS A 62 11.85 5.94 -4.15
N THR A 63 10.95 5.83 -5.13
CA THR A 63 9.84 6.78 -5.31
C THR A 63 8.51 6.08 -5.58
N HIS A 64 7.39 6.78 -5.35
CA HIS A 64 6.06 6.30 -5.74
C HIS A 64 5.93 6.10 -7.25
N TYR A 65 6.60 6.93 -8.06
CA TYR A 65 6.62 6.77 -9.50
C TYR A 65 7.32 5.48 -9.91
N GLU A 66 8.51 5.22 -9.38
CA GLU A 66 9.28 4.00 -9.65
C GLU A 66 8.49 2.75 -9.25
N ARG A 67 7.89 2.75 -8.06
CA ARG A 67 7.03 1.63 -7.62
C ARG A 67 5.89 1.36 -8.61
N ARG A 68 5.21 2.41 -9.11
CA ARG A 68 4.14 2.26 -10.11
C ARG A 68 4.63 1.65 -11.41
N ILE A 69 5.80 2.06 -11.91
CA ILE A 69 6.38 1.50 -13.14
C ILE A 69 6.72 0.02 -12.95
N ILE A 70 7.32 -0.33 -11.81
CA ILE A 70 7.64 -1.72 -11.48
C ILE A 70 6.37 -2.57 -11.44
N LEU A 71 5.35 -2.16 -10.68
CA LEU A 71 4.09 -2.90 -10.58
C LEU A 71 3.42 -3.07 -11.96
N LYS A 72 3.43 -2.03 -12.79
CA LYS A 72 2.91 -2.09 -14.17
C LYS A 72 3.65 -3.11 -15.03
N ASN A 73 4.98 -3.21 -14.89
CA ASN A 73 5.76 -4.17 -15.65
C ASN A 73 5.54 -5.60 -15.13
N LEU A 74 5.43 -5.79 -13.82
CA LEU A 74 5.11 -7.09 -13.23
C LEU A 74 3.77 -7.66 -13.71
N GLU A 75 2.75 -6.82 -13.92
CA GLU A 75 1.47 -7.28 -14.50
C GLU A 75 1.58 -7.71 -15.96
N LYS A 76 2.55 -7.18 -16.72
CA LYS A 76 2.79 -7.64 -18.10
C LYS A 76 3.45 -9.02 -18.11
N GLU A 77 4.24 -9.32 -17.08
CA GLU A 77 5.02 -10.55 -16.96
C GLU A 77 4.24 -11.67 -16.25
N ASP A 78 3.29 -11.33 -15.38
CA ASP A 78 2.53 -12.27 -14.56
C ASP A 78 1.03 -11.99 -14.63
N LEU A 79 0.30 -12.88 -15.31
CA LEU A 79 -1.15 -12.78 -15.49
C LEU A 79 -1.92 -12.80 -14.16
N LYS A 80 -1.43 -13.49 -13.12
CA LYS A 80 -2.10 -13.50 -11.82
C LYS A 80 -2.02 -12.12 -11.15
N LEU A 81 -0.87 -11.44 -11.29
CA LEU A 81 -0.71 -10.08 -10.78
C LEU A 81 -1.62 -9.10 -11.53
N LYS A 82 -1.78 -9.30 -12.85
CA LYS A 82 -2.70 -8.53 -13.68
C LYS A 82 -4.16 -8.75 -13.29
N GLU A 83 -4.58 -9.99 -13.03
CA GLU A 83 -5.94 -10.30 -12.56
C GLU A 83 -6.24 -9.66 -11.21
N ILE A 84 -5.25 -9.60 -10.32
CA ILE A 84 -5.35 -8.87 -9.06
C ILE A 84 -5.43 -7.35 -9.32
N GLY A 85 -4.83 -6.84 -10.40
CA GLY A 85 -4.81 -5.42 -10.73
C GLY A 85 -3.97 -4.60 -9.73
N ILE A 86 -2.83 -5.14 -9.32
CA ILE A 86 -1.92 -4.54 -8.33
C ILE A 86 -1.48 -3.12 -8.71
N TYR A 87 -1.25 -2.85 -9.99
CA TYR A 87 -0.85 -1.54 -10.50
C TYR A 87 -2.00 -0.55 -10.37
N ASP A 88 -3.18 -0.89 -10.89
CA ASP A 88 -4.34 0.00 -10.89
C ASP A 88 -4.79 0.31 -9.46
N ARG A 89 -4.86 -0.70 -8.60
CA ARG A 89 -5.20 -0.53 -7.17
C ARG A 89 -4.20 0.37 -6.45
N TYR A 90 -2.90 0.18 -6.69
CA TYR A 90 -1.86 1.02 -6.10
C TYR A 90 -1.92 2.46 -6.65
N ALA A 91 -2.05 2.61 -7.97
CA ALA A 91 -2.05 3.90 -8.63
C ALA A 91 -3.25 4.76 -8.22
N ALA A 92 -4.45 4.18 -8.19
CA ALA A 92 -5.67 4.86 -7.75
C ALA A 92 -5.52 5.40 -6.33
N ARG A 93 -5.07 4.57 -5.38
CA ARG A 93 -4.90 4.98 -3.97
C ARG A 93 -3.77 5.96 -3.77
N SER A 94 -2.64 5.80 -4.47
CA SER A 94 -1.54 6.77 -4.42
C SER A 94 -2.02 8.17 -4.83
N ARG A 95 -2.82 8.28 -5.89
CA ARG A 95 -3.30 9.58 -6.38
C ARG A 95 -4.34 10.20 -5.46
N LEU A 96 -5.20 9.39 -4.85
CA LEU A 96 -6.21 9.89 -3.90
C LEU A 96 -5.57 10.41 -2.61
N LEU A 97 -4.59 9.69 -2.05
CA LEU A 97 -3.89 10.11 -0.84
C LEU A 97 -2.97 11.31 -1.09
N PHE A 98 -2.17 11.29 -2.15
CA PHE A 98 -1.27 12.42 -2.45
C PHE A 98 -1.99 13.62 -3.08
N GLY A 99 -3.04 13.40 -3.88
CA GLY A 99 -3.80 14.46 -4.53
C GLY A 99 -4.69 15.26 -3.59
N THR A 100 -5.11 14.69 -2.45
CA THR A 100 -5.88 15.41 -1.42
C THR A 100 -5.01 16.06 -0.34
N LEU A 101 -3.75 15.64 -0.18
CA LEU A 101 -2.79 16.28 0.72
C LEU A 101 -2.16 17.55 0.12
N HIS A 102 -2.12 17.70 -1.21
CA HIS A 102 -1.60 18.90 -1.87
C HIS A 102 -2.63 20.02 -2.04
N SER A 103 -3.92 19.77 -1.75
CA SER A 103 -5.00 20.77 -1.86
C SER A 103 -5.45 21.34 -0.51
N LEU A 104 -4.70 21.08 0.57
CA LEU A 104 -4.92 21.64 1.91
C LEU A 104 -3.62 22.27 2.46
N GLY A 105 -2.83 22.86 1.57
CA GLY A 105 -1.72 23.75 1.91
C GLY A 105 -2.06 25.18 1.52
#